data_AF-A0A7Y7HWZ3-F1
#
_entry.id   AF-A0A7Y7HWZ3-F1
#
_cell.length_a   1.000
_cell.length_b   1.000
_cell.length_c   1.000
_cell.angle_alpha   90.00
_cell.angle_beta   90.00
_cell.angle_gamma   90.00
#
_symmetry.space_group_name_H-M   'P 1'
#
loop_
_entity.id
_entity.type
_entity.pdbx_description
1 polymer ?
#
loop_
_entity_poly.entity_id
_entity_poly.type
_entity_poly.pdbx_seq_one_letter_code
_entity_poly.pdbx_strand_id
1 'polypeptide(L)' 'MSKLHYKGWAIIPTALPTADHQWSASCDLARVTAHGEEIFEGATMQFVRPTEDEALHAACAEAQVQIDNIIANPTIRMA' A
#
# COMPACT_ATOMS: atom_id res chain seq x y z
N MET A 1 -2.35 5.27 12.26
CA MET A 1 -1.32 5.75 11.31
C MET A 1 -1.94 6.74 10.34
N SER A 2 -1.16 7.67 9.83
CA SER A 2 -1.61 8.64 8.83
C SER A 2 -1.50 8.04 7.43
N LYS A 3 -2.54 8.19 6.61
CA LYS A 3 -2.49 7.88 5.18
C LYS A 3 -1.44 8.74 4.46
N LEU A 4 -0.74 8.15 3.49
CA LEU A 4 0.26 8.85 2.69
C LEU A 4 -0.33 9.21 1.33
N HIS A 5 -0.28 10.49 0.93
CA HIS A 5 -0.77 10.90 -0.38
C HIS A 5 0.35 10.84 -1.42
N TYR A 6 0.12 10.16 -2.54
CA TYR A 6 1.07 9.99 -3.62
C TYR A 6 0.38 10.06 -4.99
N LYS A 7 0.72 11.06 -5.81
CA LYS A 7 0.26 11.21 -7.21
C LYS A 7 -1.27 11.08 -7.43
N GLY A 8 -2.08 11.62 -6.51
CA GLY A 8 -3.55 11.53 -6.58
C GLY A 8 -4.15 10.25 -5.99
N TRP A 9 -3.32 9.45 -5.34
CA TRP A 9 -3.71 8.25 -4.59
C TRP A 9 -3.42 8.45 -3.10
N ALA A 10 -4.13 7.72 -2.26
CA ALA A 10 -3.83 7.52 -0.85
C ALA A 10 -3.28 6.10 -0.67
N ILE A 11 -2.13 6.00 -0.02
CA ILE A 11 -1.51 4.77 0.45
C ILE A 11 -1.87 4.63 1.93
N ILE A 12 -2.54 3.55 2.27
CA ILE A 12 -3.10 3.30 3.60
C ILE A 12 -2.30 2.17 4.25
N PRO A 13 -1.33 2.49 5.12
CA PRO A 13 -0.51 1.47 5.76
C PRO A 13 -1.27 0.72 6.84
N THR A 14 -1.13 -0.60 6.83
CA THR A 14 -1.55 -1.51 7.90
C THR A 14 -0.35 -2.31 8.35
N ALA A 15 -0.09 -2.37 9.66
CA ALA A 15 0.94 -3.23 10.23
C ALA A 15 0.36 -4.02 11.40
N LEU A 16 0.75 -5.29 11.48
CA LEU A 16 0.32 -6.22 12.51
C LEU A 16 1.52 -7.02 13.02
N PRO A 17 1.67 -7.21 14.34
CA PRO A 17 2.70 -8.09 14.88
C PRO A 17 2.39 -9.55 14.52
N THR A 18 3.43 -10.34 14.27
CA THR A 18 3.33 -11.79 14.03
C THR A 18 3.72 -12.58 15.28
N ALA A 19 3.42 -13.88 15.30
CA ALA A 19 3.78 -14.76 16.41
C ALA A 19 5.30 -14.91 16.62
N ASP A 20 6.11 -14.65 15.59
CA ASP A 20 7.56 -14.86 15.59
C ASP A 20 8.36 -13.61 15.98
N HIS A 21 7.76 -12.68 16.72
CA HIS A 21 8.35 -11.38 17.05
C HIS A 21 8.76 -10.54 15.83
N GLN A 22 8.06 -10.73 14.70
CA GLN A 22 8.21 -9.92 13.50
C GLN A 22 6.97 -9.06 13.29
N TRP A 23 7.02 -8.21 12.27
CA TRP A 23 5.92 -7.37 11.84
C TRP A 23 5.55 -7.69 10.40
N SER A 24 4.26 -7.91 10.16
CA SER A 24 3.69 -7.99 8.83
C SER A 24 3.05 -6.65 8.50
N ALA A 25 3.38 -6.08 7.35
CA ALA A 25 2.76 -4.85 6.87
C ALA A 25 2.24 -4.98 5.45
N SER A 26 1.20 -4.21 5.17
CA SER A 26 0.58 -4.04 3.87
C SER A 26 0.23 -2.58 3.65
N CYS A 27 -0.01 -2.21 2.39
CA CYS A 27 -0.43 -0.86 2.02
C CYS A 27 -1.58 -0.93 1.01
N ASP A 28 -2.78 -0.59 1.46
CA ASP A 28 -3.93 -0.49 0.58
C ASP A 28 -3.84 0.78 -0.26
N LEU A 29 -4.34 0.71 -1.49
CA LEU A 29 -4.34 1.82 -2.43
C LEU A 29 -5.75 2.36 -2.56
N ALA A 30 -5.94 3.66 -2.40
CA ALA A 30 -7.20 4.33 -2.68
C ALA A 30 -6.99 5.45 -3.69
N ARG A 31 -7.81 5.50 -4.73
CA ARG A 31 -7.77 6.62 -5.69
C ARG A 31 -8.60 7.77 -5.14
N VAL A 32 -8.02 8.96 -5.11
CA VAL A 32 -8.76 10.17 -4.71
C VAL A 32 -9.50 10.70 -5.94
N THR A 33 -10.83 10.69 -5.89
CA THR A 33 -11.70 11.22 -6.95
C THR A 33 -12.50 12.42 -6.45
N ALA A 34 -13.17 13.14 -7.35
CA ALA A 34 -14.08 14.22 -6.98
C ALA A 34 -15.29 13.75 -6.13
N HIS A 35 -15.56 12.44 -6.11
CA HIS A 35 -16.66 11.82 -5.37
C HIS A 35 -16.22 11.17 -4.05
N GLY A 36 -14.92 11.18 -3.74
CA GLY A 36 -14.35 10.55 -2.54
C GLY A 36 -13.19 9.62 -2.84
N GLU A 37 -12.78 8.86 -1.83
CA GLU A 37 -11.71 7.86 -1.92
C GLU A 37 -12.30 6.51 -2.36
N GLU A 38 -11.92 6.02 -3.54
CA GLU A 38 -12.25 4.67 -3.99
C GLU A 38 -11.11 3.74 -3.57
N ILE A 39 -11.38 2.87 -2.61
CA ILE A 39 -10.39 1.89 -2.10
C ILE A 39 -10.31 0.71 -3.08
N PHE A 40 -9.10 0.38 -3.50
CA PHE A 40 -8.78 -0.79 -4.30
C PHE A 40 -8.23 -1.88 -3.37
N GLU A 41 -9.11 -2.77 -2.91
CA GLU A 41 -8.74 -4.01 -2.21
C GLU A 41 -8.17 -4.99 -3.24
N GLY A 42 -6.86 -4.94 -3.52
CA GLY A 42 -6.32 -5.81 -4.57
C GLY A 42 -4.83 -6.08 -4.61
N ALA A 43 -3.97 -5.37 -3.86
CA ALA A 43 -2.52 -5.54 -4.09
C ALA A 43 -1.63 -5.46 -2.86
N THR A 44 -2.19 -5.81 -1.71
CA THR A 44 -1.39 -5.89 -0.49
C THR A 44 -0.66 -7.21 -0.39
N MET A 45 0.49 -7.29 -1.05
CA MET A 45 1.50 -8.25 -0.62
C MET A 45 1.89 -7.92 0.82
N GLN A 46 1.88 -8.93 1.68
CA GLN A 46 2.30 -8.78 3.07
C GLN A 46 3.83 -8.84 3.14
N PHE A 47 4.43 -7.80 3.70
CA PHE A 47 5.86 -7.71 3.93
C PHE A 47 6.15 -8.04 5.38
N VAL A 48 6.87 -9.14 5.61
CA VAL A 48 7.31 -9.52 6.95
C VAL A 48 8.74 -9.03 7.18
N ARG A 49 8.96 -8.25 8.25
CA ARG A 49 10.27 -7.72 8.66
C ARG A 49 10.44 -7.77 10.19
N PRO A 50 11.69 -7.72 10.70
CA PRO A 50 11.95 -7.70 12.13
C PRO A 50 11.30 -6.54 12.88
N THR A 51 11.17 -5.37 12.24
CA THR A 51 10.59 -4.18 12.86
C THR A 51 9.37 -3.66 12.11
N GLU A 52 8.48 -2.97 12.84
CA GLU A 52 7.28 -2.32 12.28
C GLU A 52 7.65 -1.35 11.15
N ASP A 53 8.62 -0.47 11.40
CA ASP A 53 9.09 0.54 10.45
C ASP A 53 9.64 -0.08 9.16
N GLU A 54 10.43 -1.16 9.25
CA GLU A 54 10.95 -1.84 8.06
C GLU A 54 9.84 -2.51 7.26
N ALA A 55 8.87 -3.13 7.94
CA ALA A 55 7.72 -3.76 7.28
C ALA A 55 6.91 -2.70 6.53
N LEU A 56 6.59 -1.59 7.21
CA LEU A 56 5.86 -0.46 6.64
C LEU A 56 6.60 0.18 5.47
N HIS A 57 7.91 0.41 5.61
CA HIS A 57 8.72 0.99 4.55
C HIS A 57 8.72 0.11 3.29
N ALA A 58 8.87 -1.20 3.45
CA ALA A 58 8.81 -2.16 2.35
C ALA A 58 7.42 -2.15 1.66
N ALA A 59 6.34 -2.18 2.45
CA ALA A 59 4.98 -2.14 1.95
C ALA A 59 4.65 -0.84 1.21
N CYS A 60 5.06 0.31 1.75
CA CYS A 60 4.83 1.62 1.14
C CYS A 60 5.64 1.81 -0.14
N ALA A 61 6.87 1.32 -0.19
CA ALA A 61 7.71 1.39 -1.40
C ALA A 61 7.10 0.59 -2.55
N GLU A 62 6.62 -0.63 -2.28
CA GLU A 62 5.91 -1.42 -3.28
C GLU A 62 4.63 -0.74 -3.76
N ALA A 63 3.84 -0.19 -2.83
CA ALA A 63 2.62 0.56 -3.15
C ALA A 63 2.89 1.75 -4.08
N GLN A 64 4.00 2.47 -3.91
CA GLN A 64 4.41 3.54 -4.84
C GLN A 64 4.74 3.02 -6.23
N VAL A 65 5.46 1.90 -6.33
CA VAL A 65 5.79 1.25 -7.60
C VAL A 65 4.53 0.80 -8.33
N GLN A 66 3.56 0.23 -7.60
CA GLN A 66 2.27 -0.17 -8.17
C GLN A 66 1.49 1.04 -8.71
N ILE A 67 1.42 2.14 -7.95
CA ILE A 67 0.80 3.38 -8.43
C ILE A 67 1.50 3.87 -9.71
N ASP A 68 2.83 3.86 -9.74
CA ASP A 68 3.60 4.29 -10.90
C ASP A 68 3.33 3.41 -12.13
N ASN A 69 3.19 2.09 -11.94
CA ASN A 69 2.81 1.16 -13.00
C ASN A 69 1.38 1.38 -13.51
N ILE A 70 0.42 1.62 -12.61
CA ILE A 70 -0.99 1.94 -12.98
C ILE A 70 -1.05 3.24 -13.80
N ILE A 71 -0.30 4.27 -13.38
CA ILE A 71 -0.24 5.55 -14.09
C ILE A 71 0.44 5.38 -15.46
N ALA A 72 1.54 4.63 -15.52
CA ALA A 72 2.29 4.42 -16.76
C ALA A 72 1.53 3.55 -17.78
N ASN A 73 0.73 2.59 -17.31
CA ASN A 73 -0.08 1.75 -18.18
C ASN A 73 -1.47 1.45 -17.56
N PRO A 74 -2.51 2.22 -17.92
CA PRO A 74 -3.84 2.09 -17.34
C PRO A 74 -4.57 0.80 -17.75
N THR A 75 -4.02 -0.01 -18.67
CA THR A 75 -4.57 -1.33 -19.00
C THR A 75 -4.13 -2.44 -18.03
N ILE A 76 -3.20 -2.16 -17.12
CA ILE A 76 -2.91 -3.04 -15.98
C ILE A 76 -4.10 -2.93 -15.01
N ARG A 77 -5.15 -3.71 -15.26
CA ARG A 77 -6.18 -3.98 -14.25
C ARG A 77 -5.51 -4.81 -13.16
N MET A 78 -5.58 -4.32 -11.92
CA MET A 78 -5.35 -5.12 -10.73
C MET A 78 -6.32 -6.30 -10.81
N ALA A 79 -5.79 -7.49 -11.10
CA ALA A 79 -6.55 -8.73 -11.27
C ALA A 79 -6.58 -9.51 -9.96
#